data_AF-A0A4Y2LTC2-F1
#
_entry.id   AF-A0A4Y2LTC2-F1
#
_cell.length_a   1.000
_cell.length_b   1.000
_cell.length_c   1.000
_cell.angle_alpha   90.00
_cell.angle_beta   90.00
_cell.angle_gamma   90.00
#
_symmetry.space_group_name_H-M   'P 1'
#
loop_
_entity.id
_entity.type
_entity.pdbx_description
1 polymer ?
#
loop_
_entity_poly.entity_id
_entity_poly.type
_entity_poly.pdbx_seq_one_letter_code
_entity_poly.pdbx_strand_id
1 'polypeptide(L)'
;MGWKTGVICQIEKQVKRQLQWAACLLHFNELTFRHLFINLDGETTVPKSVSGPIGTQLSKCEKLPGVNFKSNECEISEIERKILSKDQQYLLDISYAVKSGSSPEDLSVREPDPLSHSRWLTTANRVFRLYLSIENPTDEHKILVSFISRSYMPVWVHIKKGKCFTNGPEHVFEVIKSSRLLSENLLKVIDPVIQRNAFFAHPGNVLLSMVVDKRDHIRELGFRRIIKARNLASKKKSIRSFQTPKINFPATYYIEMIHWNTITLSLPPLLRIISNQEIWSKVQSLGTAPEWTSC
;
A
#
# COMPACT_ATOMS: atom_id res chain seq x y z
N MET A 1 -8.47 -3.13 12.00
CA MET A 1 -9.00 -4.45 11.57
C MET A 1 -8.41 -5.54 12.45
N GLY A 2 -9.15 -6.61 12.75
CA GLY A 2 -8.66 -7.68 13.62
C GLY A 2 -9.35 -9.01 13.32
N TRP A 3 -8.59 -10.09 13.23
CA TRP A 3 -9.11 -11.40 12.83
C TRP A 3 -9.90 -12.12 13.93
N LYS A 4 -9.73 -11.73 15.20
CA LYS A 4 -10.49 -12.28 16.34
C LYS A 4 -11.75 -11.46 16.67
N THR A 5 -11.58 -10.15 16.79
CA THR A 5 -12.56 -9.22 17.35
C THR A 5 -12.92 -8.06 16.42
N GLY A 6 -12.34 -7.99 15.21
CA GLY A 6 -12.62 -6.92 14.27
C GLY A 6 -14.03 -6.99 13.69
N VAL A 7 -14.56 -5.83 13.29
CA VAL A 7 -15.95 -5.68 12.82
C VAL A 7 -16.32 -6.67 11.71
N ILE A 8 -15.46 -6.86 10.70
CA ILE A 8 -15.75 -7.77 9.58
C ILE A 8 -15.85 -9.23 10.08
N CYS A 9 -14.97 -9.64 11.00
CA CYS A 9 -15.02 -10.97 11.62
C CYS A 9 -16.31 -11.17 12.43
N GLN A 10 -16.76 -10.15 13.17
CA GLN A 10 -18.01 -10.21 13.91
C GLN A 10 -19.22 -10.31 12.98
N ILE A 11 -19.22 -9.58 11.88
CA ILE A 11 -20.26 -9.70 10.85
C ILE A 11 -20.26 -11.11 10.26
N GLU A 12 -19.10 -11.66 9.86
CA GLU A 12 -19.00 -13.04 9.33
C GLU A 12 -19.60 -14.07 10.30
N LYS A 13 -19.38 -13.91 11.61
CA LYS A 13 -19.98 -14.76 12.67
C LYS A 13 -21.50 -14.63 12.73
N GLN A 14 -22.02 -13.41 12.68
CA GLN A 14 -23.46 -13.15 12.72
C GLN A 14 -24.17 -13.70 11.48
N VAL A 15 -23.64 -13.44 10.28
CA VAL A 15 -24.24 -13.89 9.01
C VAL A 15 -23.91 -15.34 8.65
N LYS A 16 -23.05 -16.01 9.45
CA LYS A 16 -22.57 -17.39 9.25
C LYS A 16 -22.02 -17.64 7.82
N ARG A 17 -21.42 -16.60 7.21
CA ARG A 17 -20.92 -16.62 5.84
C ARG A 17 -19.58 -15.89 5.76
N GLN A 18 -18.68 -16.41 4.94
CA GLN A 18 -17.42 -15.72 4.64
C GLN A 18 -17.69 -14.48 3.79
N LEU A 19 -17.04 -13.38 4.14
CA LEU A 19 -17.09 -12.10 3.46
C LEU A 19 -15.76 -11.80 2.78
N GLN A 20 -15.84 -10.99 1.74
CA GLN A 20 -14.66 -10.44 1.09
C GLN A 20 -14.12 -9.31 1.95
N TRP A 21 -12.88 -9.45 2.47
CA TRP A 21 -12.25 -8.41 3.29
C TRP A 21 -11.60 -7.39 2.37
N ALA A 22 -12.09 -6.15 2.41
CA ALA A 22 -11.51 -5.00 1.74
C ALA A 22 -10.90 -4.03 2.75
N ALA A 23 -9.60 -4.22 2.98
CA ALA A 23 -8.79 -3.32 3.78
C ALA A 23 -8.55 -1.98 3.05
N CYS A 24 -8.29 -0.90 3.78
CA CYS A 24 -7.86 0.34 3.13
C CYS A 24 -6.37 0.26 2.76
N LEU A 25 -6.06 0.25 1.46
CA LEU A 25 -4.68 0.22 0.96
C LEU A 25 -3.93 1.54 1.16
N LEU A 26 -4.63 2.67 1.12
CA LEU A 26 -4.03 3.97 1.45
C LEU A 26 -3.56 3.96 2.91
N HIS A 27 -4.38 3.46 3.83
CA HIS A 27 -3.99 3.31 5.22
C HIS A 27 -2.81 2.36 5.40
N PHE A 28 -2.77 1.24 4.65
CA PHE A 28 -1.63 0.33 4.64
C PHE A 28 -0.32 1.04 4.21
N ASN A 29 -0.37 1.86 3.15
CA ASN A 29 0.77 2.66 2.70
C ASN A 29 1.16 3.76 3.71
N GLU A 30 0.18 4.39 4.38
CA GLU A 30 0.44 5.37 5.44
C GLU A 30 1.14 4.76 6.65
N LEU A 31 0.82 3.51 7.02
CA LEU A 31 1.43 2.85 8.16
C LEU A 31 2.93 2.62 7.98
N THR A 32 3.40 2.31 6.77
CA THR A 32 4.85 2.14 6.52
C THR A 32 5.57 3.46 6.69
N PHE A 33 5.08 4.54 6.06
CA PHE A 33 5.64 5.88 6.23
C PHE A 33 5.61 6.34 7.70
N ARG A 34 4.49 6.12 8.39
CA ARG A 34 4.32 6.44 9.81
C ARG A 34 5.41 5.84 10.69
N HIS A 35 5.59 4.53 10.58
CA HIS A 35 6.52 3.82 11.43
C HIS A 35 7.97 4.14 11.10
N LEU A 36 8.28 4.41 9.83
CA LEU A 36 9.59 4.93 9.44
C LEU A 36 9.85 6.29 10.10
N PHE A 37 8.87 7.21 9.97
CA PHE A 37 8.97 8.55 10.53
C PHE A 37 9.18 8.53 12.03
N ILE A 38 8.36 7.78 12.78
CA ILE A 38 8.47 7.69 14.24
C ILE A 38 9.84 7.12 14.65
N ASN A 39 10.37 6.15 13.91
CA ASN A 39 11.67 5.57 14.22
C ASN A 39 12.82 6.56 14.01
N LEU A 40 12.76 7.39 12.98
CA LEU A 40 13.79 8.38 12.65
C LEU A 40 13.71 9.65 13.51
N ASP A 41 12.49 10.08 13.85
CA ASP A 41 12.25 11.29 14.65
C ASP A 41 12.41 11.04 16.16
N GLY A 42 12.10 9.82 16.62
CA GLY A 42 12.09 9.44 18.03
C GLY A 42 10.67 9.27 18.59
N GLU A 43 10.58 8.64 19.77
CA GLU A 43 9.30 8.39 20.42
C GLU A 43 8.60 9.70 20.83
N THR A 44 7.29 9.76 20.63
CA THR A 44 6.50 10.93 21.01
C THR A 44 6.32 10.98 22.52
N THR A 45 6.74 12.06 23.18
CA THR A 45 6.51 12.29 24.62
C THR A 45 5.05 12.62 24.95
N VAL A 46 4.25 13.00 23.95
CA VAL A 46 2.84 13.39 24.12
C VAL A 46 1.96 12.65 23.10
N PRO A 47 0.78 12.13 23.48
CA PRO A 47 -0.10 11.33 22.61
C PRO A 47 -0.59 12.01 21.32
N LYS A 48 -0.42 13.34 21.22
CA LYS A 48 -0.97 14.17 20.14
C LYS A 48 0.05 15.07 19.46
N SER A 49 1.33 15.03 19.81
CA SER A 49 2.37 15.80 19.10
C SER A 49 3.54 14.93 18.68
N VAL A 50 4.03 15.23 17.49
CA VAL A 50 5.35 14.78 17.06
C VAL A 50 6.36 15.68 17.77
N SER A 51 7.19 15.12 18.64
CA SER A 51 8.06 15.88 19.56
C SER A 51 9.55 15.65 19.32
N GLY A 52 9.90 14.82 18.34
CA GLY A 52 11.29 14.68 17.94
C GLY A 52 11.81 15.90 17.17
N PRO A 53 13.11 15.91 16.83
CA PRO A 53 13.76 17.05 16.18
C PRO A 53 13.16 17.39 14.81
N ILE A 54 12.79 16.40 14.01
CA ILE A 54 12.16 16.57 12.70
C ILE A 54 10.71 17.00 12.89
N GLY A 55 9.96 16.33 13.77
CA GLY A 55 8.58 16.67 14.10
C GLY A 55 8.40 18.12 14.54
N THR A 56 9.32 18.61 15.37
CA THR A 56 9.33 20.00 15.83
C THR A 56 9.55 20.96 14.67
N GLN A 57 10.47 20.67 13.75
CA GLN A 57 10.70 21.49 12.56
C GLN A 57 9.49 21.46 11.61
N LEU A 58 8.87 20.29 11.42
CA LEU A 58 7.67 20.15 10.61
C LEU A 58 6.53 21.02 11.12
N SER A 59 6.42 21.28 12.43
CA SER A 59 5.34 22.11 12.98
C SER A 59 5.41 23.60 12.57
N LYS A 60 6.56 24.05 12.07
CA LYS A 60 6.82 25.47 11.70
C LYS A 60 7.29 25.62 10.25
N CYS A 61 7.32 24.55 9.46
CA CYS A 61 7.94 24.53 8.13
C CYS A 61 7.26 25.46 7.13
N GLU A 62 5.99 25.81 7.33
CA GLU A 62 5.28 26.77 6.46
C GLU A 62 5.89 28.17 6.47
N LYS A 63 6.52 28.56 7.60
CA LYS A 63 7.12 29.88 7.78
C LYS A 63 8.57 29.97 7.31
N LEU A 64 9.17 28.84 6.94
CA LEU A 64 10.56 28.81 6.51
C LEU A 64 10.68 29.26 5.04
N PRO A 65 11.66 30.10 4.70
CA PRO A 65 11.90 30.47 3.32
C PRO A 65 12.38 29.25 2.52
N GLY A 66 12.14 29.26 1.21
CA GLY A 66 12.79 28.31 0.30
C GLY A 66 14.28 28.61 0.22
N VAL A 67 15.11 27.57 0.20
CA VAL A 67 16.57 27.68 0.05
C VAL A 67 17.05 26.86 -1.13
N ASN A 68 18.34 26.93 -1.45
CA ASN A 68 18.93 26.01 -2.43
C ASN A 68 18.98 24.60 -1.83
N PHE A 69 18.31 23.65 -2.48
CA PHE A 69 18.28 22.24 -2.06
C PHE A 69 18.73 21.34 -3.21
N LYS A 70 19.16 20.11 -2.88
CA LYS A 70 19.55 19.13 -3.90
C LYS A 70 18.34 18.39 -4.44
N SER A 71 18.31 18.14 -5.74
CA SER A 71 17.30 17.27 -6.35
C SER A 71 17.36 15.86 -5.75
N ASN A 72 16.22 15.18 -5.67
CA ASN A 72 16.13 13.78 -5.27
C ASN A 72 15.41 12.93 -6.34
N GLU A 73 15.82 11.67 -6.49
CA GLU A 73 15.17 10.74 -7.40
C GLU A 73 13.70 10.52 -7.00
N CYS A 74 12.79 10.72 -7.95
CA CYS A 74 11.35 10.58 -7.70
C CYS A 74 10.62 9.91 -8.87
N GLU A 75 9.85 8.87 -8.54
CA GLU A 75 9.05 8.08 -9.47
C GLU A 75 7.64 8.66 -9.62
N ILE A 76 7.54 9.79 -10.33
CA ILE A 76 6.26 10.48 -10.53
C ILE A 76 5.53 9.86 -11.72
N SER A 77 4.44 9.14 -11.43
CA SER A 77 3.53 8.61 -12.43
C SER A 77 2.47 9.63 -12.82
N GLU A 78 2.11 9.68 -14.10
CA GLU A 78 1.02 10.52 -14.59
C GLU A 78 -0.32 10.11 -13.96
N ILE A 79 -1.04 11.11 -13.45
CA ILE A 79 -2.37 10.99 -12.86
C ILE A 79 -3.19 12.23 -13.19
N GLU A 80 -4.48 12.04 -13.45
CA GLU A 80 -5.37 13.13 -13.80
C GLU A 80 -5.59 14.05 -12.60
N ARG A 81 -5.18 15.33 -12.71
CA ARG A 81 -5.23 16.27 -11.57
C ARG A 81 -6.65 16.52 -11.04
N LYS A 82 -7.68 16.39 -11.89
CA LYS A 82 -9.07 16.68 -11.53
C LYS A 82 -9.66 15.71 -10.50
N ILE A 83 -9.09 14.51 -10.37
CA ILE A 83 -9.56 13.50 -9.39
C ILE A 83 -8.88 13.66 -8.02
N LEU A 84 -8.02 14.67 -7.85
CA LEU A 84 -7.17 14.85 -6.67
C LEU A 84 -7.68 16.00 -5.80
N SER A 85 -7.64 15.81 -4.48
CA SER A 85 -7.85 16.90 -3.53
C SER A 85 -6.70 17.91 -3.57
N LYS A 86 -6.88 19.09 -2.97
CA LYS A 86 -5.84 20.13 -2.89
C LYS A 86 -4.53 19.59 -2.29
N ASP A 87 -4.62 18.85 -1.17
CA ASP A 87 -3.44 18.25 -0.52
C ASP A 87 -2.70 17.24 -1.40
N GLN A 88 -3.44 16.50 -2.24
CA GLN A 88 -2.88 15.49 -3.14
C GLN A 88 -2.22 16.14 -4.35
N GLN A 89 -2.82 17.21 -4.87
CA GLN A 89 -2.19 18.04 -5.91
C GLN A 89 -0.92 18.70 -5.37
N TYR A 90 -0.93 19.18 -4.11
CA TYR A 90 0.25 19.70 -3.45
C TYR A 90 1.36 18.64 -3.38
N LEU A 91 1.05 17.39 -2.99
CA LEU A 91 2.03 16.30 -2.96
C LEU A 91 2.69 16.11 -4.33
N LEU A 92 1.92 16.14 -5.43
CA LEU A 92 2.48 16.00 -6.77
C LEU A 92 3.37 17.18 -7.15
N ASP A 93 2.89 18.41 -6.92
CA ASP A 93 3.65 19.61 -7.30
C ASP A 93 4.96 19.72 -6.53
N ILE A 94 4.94 19.45 -5.23
CA ILE A 94 6.16 19.45 -4.43
C ILE A 94 7.09 18.28 -4.76
N SER A 95 6.56 17.13 -5.18
CA SER A 95 7.38 16.02 -5.68
C SER A 95 8.11 16.41 -6.97
N TYR A 96 7.46 17.16 -7.87
CA TYR A 96 8.12 17.71 -9.06
C TYR A 96 9.24 18.69 -8.69
N ALA A 97 9.03 19.56 -7.71
CA ALA A 97 10.05 20.48 -7.23
C ALA A 97 11.25 19.74 -6.60
N VAL A 98 10.99 18.72 -5.78
CA VAL A 98 12.02 17.84 -5.22
C VAL A 98 12.81 17.13 -6.32
N LYS A 99 12.13 16.68 -7.38
CA LYS A 99 12.76 16.02 -8.53
C LYS A 99 13.64 16.97 -9.34
N SER A 100 13.21 18.20 -9.57
CA SER A 100 13.97 19.18 -10.36
C SER A 100 15.09 19.86 -9.58
N GLY A 101 15.04 19.85 -8.24
CA GLY A 101 15.95 20.65 -7.41
C GLY A 101 15.59 22.14 -7.45
N SER A 102 14.39 22.50 -7.89
CA SER A 102 13.92 23.88 -8.01
C SER A 102 12.48 24.01 -7.55
N SER A 103 12.19 25.03 -6.74
CA SER A 103 10.83 25.28 -6.24
C SER A 103 10.16 26.40 -7.04
N PRO A 104 8.99 26.15 -7.65
CA PRO A 104 8.13 27.21 -8.17
C PRO A 104 7.72 28.21 -7.07
N GLU A 105 7.60 29.48 -7.44
CA GLU A 105 7.24 30.55 -6.50
C GLU A 105 5.83 30.38 -5.93
N ASP A 106 4.88 29.86 -6.72
CA ASP A 106 3.51 29.59 -6.28
C ASP A 106 3.43 28.46 -5.23
N LEU A 107 4.37 27.51 -5.27
CA LEU A 107 4.47 26.44 -4.28
C LEU A 107 4.95 26.98 -2.93
N SER A 108 5.73 28.06 -2.95
CA SER A 108 6.25 28.73 -1.75
C SER A 108 5.13 29.36 -0.91
N VAL A 109 4.09 29.88 -1.57
CA VAL A 109 2.94 30.57 -0.95
C VAL A 109 1.87 29.60 -0.43
N ARG A 110 1.85 28.36 -0.94
CA ARG A 110 0.88 27.34 -0.52
C ARG A 110 1.27 26.73 0.82
N GLU A 111 0.39 26.87 1.81
CA GLU A 111 0.59 26.28 3.14
C GLU A 111 0.01 24.87 3.22
N PRO A 112 0.80 23.87 3.63
CA PRO A 112 0.27 22.56 3.98
C PRO A 112 -0.61 22.64 5.23
N ASP A 113 -1.69 21.84 5.23
CA ASP A 113 -2.56 21.64 6.38
C ASP A 113 -1.76 21.37 7.69
N PRO A 114 -2.32 21.69 8.87
CA PRO A 114 -1.70 21.36 10.14
C PRO A 114 -1.44 19.86 10.30
N LEU A 115 -0.38 19.50 11.02
CA LEU A 115 -0.08 18.10 11.33
C LEU A 115 -1.24 17.41 12.06
N SER A 116 -1.55 16.19 11.65
CA SER A 116 -2.54 15.33 12.29
C SER A 116 -2.06 13.89 12.29
N HIS A 117 -2.23 13.20 13.43
CA HIS A 117 -1.89 11.78 13.59
C HIS A 117 -2.72 10.84 12.70
N SER A 118 -3.83 11.33 12.15
CA SER A 118 -4.69 10.59 11.22
C SER A 118 -4.40 10.88 9.75
N ARG A 119 -3.61 11.91 9.42
CA ARG A 119 -3.35 12.35 8.04
C ARG A 119 -1.85 12.34 7.72
N TRP A 120 -1.37 11.18 7.31
CA TRP A 120 0.05 10.99 6.99
C TRP A 120 0.45 11.60 5.64
N LEU A 121 -0.50 11.81 4.74
CA LEU A 121 -0.30 12.58 3.50
C LEU A 121 0.20 14.01 3.81
N THR A 122 -0.45 14.70 4.75
CA THR A 122 -0.06 16.04 5.19
C THR A 122 1.34 16.05 5.79
N THR A 123 1.69 15.00 6.54
CA THR A 123 3.04 14.85 7.09
C THR A 123 4.07 14.69 5.97
N ALA A 124 3.78 13.89 4.94
CA ALA A 124 4.67 13.75 3.77
C ALA A 124 4.85 15.09 3.03
N ASN A 125 3.77 15.85 2.82
CA ASN A 125 3.82 17.19 2.25
C ASN A 125 4.72 18.12 3.07
N ARG A 126 4.57 18.12 4.40
CA ARG A 126 5.39 18.92 5.30
C ARG A 126 6.86 18.49 5.31
N VAL A 127 7.16 17.19 5.19
CA VAL A 127 8.54 16.70 5.07
C VAL A 127 9.21 17.24 3.81
N PHE A 128 8.53 17.18 2.67
CA PHE A 128 9.06 17.79 1.45
C PHE A 128 9.18 19.31 1.59
N ARG A 129 8.19 19.99 2.18
CA ARG A 129 8.27 21.44 2.41
C ARG A 129 9.47 21.81 3.25
N LEU A 130 9.71 21.06 4.33
CA LEU A 130 10.88 21.26 5.18
C LEU A 130 12.19 21.03 4.40
N TYR A 131 12.27 20.00 3.57
CA TYR A 131 13.45 19.72 2.75
C TYR A 131 13.81 20.86 1.78
N LEU A 132 12.80 21.51 1.20
CA LEU A 132 12.98 22.70 0.35
C LEU A 132 13.48 23.93 1.11
N SER A 133 13.48 23.89 2.44
CA SER A 133 13.75 25.01 3.35
C SER A 133 14.96 24.78 4.28
N ILE A 134 15.74 23.71 4.07
CA ILE A 134 16.96 23.42 4.85
C ILE A 134 18.16 23.31 3.90
N GLU A 135 19.19 24.12 4.12
CA GLU A 135 20.42 24.09 3.32
C GLU A 135 21.23 22.80 3.54
N ASN A 136 21.28 22.34 4.80
CA ASN A 136 22.07 21.18 5.23
C ASN A 136 21.15 20.10 5.84
N PRO A 137 20.43 19.31 5.02
CA PRO A 137 19.56 18.25 5.54
C PRO A 137 20.37 17.14 6.20
N THR A 138 19.91 16.67 7.37
CA THR A 138 20.50 15.49 8.03
C THR A 138 20.20 14.21 7.24
N ASP A 139 20.85 13.10 7.59
CA ASP A 139 20.62 11.84 6.89
C ASP A 139 19.19 11.31 7.09
N GLU A 140 18.58 11.55 8.25
CA GLU A 140 17.17 11.23 8.51
C GLU A 140 16.23 12.01 7.57
N HIS A 141 16.51 13.30 7.32
CA HIS A 141 15.74 14.09 6.36
C HIS A 141 15.84 13.47 4.96
N LYS A 142 17.06 13.10 4.52
CA LYS A 142 17.28 12.48 3.21
C LYS A 142 16.59 11.12 3.10
N ILE A 143 16.62 10.31 4.16
CA ILE A 143 15.93 9.00 4.19
C ILE A 143 14.41 9.19 4.03
N LEU A 144 13.82 10.14 4.77
CA LEU A 144 12.38 10.42 4.67
C LEU A 144 12.00 10.92 3.27
N VAL A 145 12.75 11.87 2.72
CA VAL A 145 12.51 12.40 1.37
C VAL A 145 12.64 11.29 0.33
N SER A 146 13.69 10.48 0.39
CA SER A 146 13.90 9.33 -0.51
C SER A 146 12.75 8.32 -0.40
N PHE A 147 12.33 7.97 0.81
CA PHE A 147 11.22 7.05 1.03
C PHE A 147 9.89 7.60 0.48
N ILE A 148 9.62 8.89 0.67
CA ILE A 148 8.41 9.50 0.14
C ILE A 148 8.44 9.50 -1.40
N SER A 149 9.56 9.91 -1.99
CA SER A 149 9.74 10.04 -3.44
C SER A 149 9.72 8.72 -4.20
N ARG A 150 10.18 7.63 -3.58
CA ARG A 150 10.42 6.33 -4.24
C ARG A 150 9.54 5.18 -3.74
N SER A 151 8.82 5.36 -2.63
CA SER A 151 7.92 4.34 -2.08
C SER A 151 6.54 4.90 -1.80
N TYR A 152 6.40 5.85 -0.86
CA TYR A 152 5.07 6.30 -0.42
C TYR A 152 4.24 6.94 -1.54
N MET A 153 4.77 7.94 -2.24
CA MET A 153 4.03 8.66 -3.29
C MET A 153 3.75 7.77 -4.52
N PRO A 154 4.71 7.01 -5.07
CA PRO A 154 4.44 6.15 -6.22
C PRO A 154 3.36 5.10 -5.94
N VAL A 155 3.43 4.44 -4.78
CA VAL A 155 2.40 3.49 -4.34
C VAL A 155 1.05 4.19 -4.16
N TRP A 156 1.04 5.39 -3.55
CA TRP A 156 -0.19 6.17 -3.36
C TRP A 156 -0.87 6.47 -4.70
N VAL A 157 -0.11 6.94 -5.69
CA VAL A 157 -0.61 7.21 -7.05
C VAL A 157 -1.12 5.93 -7.69
N HIS A 158 -0.39 4.82 -7.55
CA HIS A 158 -0.81 3.52 -8.08
C HIS A 158 -2.14 3.06 -7.47
N ILE A 159 -2.32 3.18 -6.15
CA ILE A 159 -3.59 2.87 -5.47
C ILE A 159 -4.73 3.76 -5.98
N LYS A 160 -4.49 5.06 -6.18
CA LYS A 160 -5.51 5.99 -6.69
C LYS A 160 -5.93 5.71 -8.13
N LYS A 161 -4.99 5.25 -8.97
CA LYS A 161 -5.29 4.81 -10.34
C LYS A 161 -5.98 3.44 -10.35
N GLY A 162 -5.76 2.63 -9.32
CA GLY A 162 -6.41 1.34 -9.14
C GLY A 162 -7.92 1.49 -8.97
N LYS A 163 -8.68 0.95 -9.93
CA LYS A 163 -10.15 1.00 -9.91
C LYS A 163 -10.79 -0.27 -9.37
N CYS A 164 -10.03 -1.36 -9.28
CA CYS A 164 -10.58 -2.70 -9.09
C CYS A 164 -9.95 -3.37 -7.87
N PHE A 165 -10.78 -4.07 -7.11
CA PHE A 165 -10.39 -4.79 -5.90
C PHE A 165 -9.24 -5.79 -6.15
N THR A 166 -9.20 -6.35 -7.35
CA THR A 166 -8.19 -7.30 -7.82
C THR A 166 -6.78 -6.72 -7.89
N ASN A 167 -6.60 -5.40 -7.82
CA ASN A 167 -5.27 -4.79 -7.86
C ASN A 167 -4.60 -4.77 -6.48
N GLY A 168 -5.35 -5.08 -5.40
CA GLY A 168 -4.86 -4.94 -4.05
C GLY A 168 -3.58 -5.73 -3.72
N PRO A 169 -3.42 -6.99 -4.14
CA PRO A 169 -2.17 -7.74 -3.98
C PRO A 169 -0.99 -7.06 -4.70
N GLU A 170 -1.17 -6.53 -5.91
CA GLU A 170 -0.13 -5.79 -6.62
C GLU A 170 0.31 -4.56 -5.82
N HIS A 171 -0.64 -3.80 -5.26
CA HIS A 171 -0.31 -2.66 -4.40
C HIS A 171 0.47 -3.06 -3.13
N VAL A 172 0.15 -4.21 -2.52
CA VAL A 172 0.95 -4.75 -1.39
C VAL A 172 2.36 -5.09 -1.84
N PHE A 173 2.48 -5.73 -3.00
CA PHE A 173 3.78 -6.07 -3.58
C PHE A 173 4.62 -4.84 -3.89
N GLU A 174 4.04 -3.76 -4.42
CA GLU A 174 4.77 -2.52 -4.69
C GLU A 174 5.29 -1.86 -3.40
N VAL A 175 4.55 -1.94 -2.29
CA VAL A 175 5.08 -1.50 -0.98
C VAL A 175 6.28 -2.34 -0.56
N ILE A 176 6.19 -3.67 -0.66
CA ILE A 176 7.29 -4.59 -0.31
C ILE A 176 8.52 -4.34 -1.20
N LYS A 177 8.30 -4.14 -2.50
CA LYS A 177 9.37 -3.93 -3.48
C LYS A 177 10.06 -2.59 -3.24
N SER A 178 9.30 -1.51 -3.10
CA SER A 178 9.84 -0.17 -2.92
C SER A 178 10.49 0.03 -1.54
N SER A 179 10.00 -0.65 -0.48
CA SER A 179 10.61 -0.54 0.85
C SER A 179 12.05 -1.08 0.91
N ARG A 180 12.46 -1.95 -0.04
CA ARG A 180 13.82 -2.50 -0.15
C ARG A 180 14.91 -1.44 -0.37
N LEU A 181 14.53 -0.20 -0.70
CA LEU A 181 15.49 0.91 -0.75
C LEU A 181 16.07 1.26 0.63
N LEU A 182 15.38 0.87 1.71
CA LEU A 182 15.79 1.15 3.08
C LEU A 182 16.94 0.22 3.52
N SER A 183 17.75 0.69 4.46
CA SER A 183 18.78 -0.13 5.11
C SER A 183 18.17 -1.27 5.92
N GLU A 184 18.95 -2.32 6.18
CA GLU A 184 18.48 -3.49 6.94
C GLU A 184 17.91 -3.13 8.32
N ASN A 185 18.50 -2.13 9.00
CA ASN A 185 18.01 -1.69 10.30
C ASN A 185 16.63 -1.02 10.22
N LEU A 186 16.36 -0.27 9.15
CA LEU A 186 15.05 0.33 8.93
C LEU A 186 14.04 -0.70 8.42
N LEU A 187 14.46 -1.69 7.63
CA LEU A 187 13.61 -2.82 7.24
C LEU A 187 13.11 -3.62 8.45
N LYS A 188 13.92 -3.79 9.50
CA LYS A 188 13.48 -4.40 10.77
C LYS A 188 12.32 -3.65 11.43
N VAL A 189 12.13 -2.36 11.14
CA VAL A 189 11.00 -1.55 11.61
C VAL A 189 9.78 -1.71 10.70
N ILE A 190 10.00 -1.72 9.38
CA ILE A 190 8.93 -1.66 8.39
C ILE A 190 8.34 -3.02 8.04
N ASP A 191 9.15 -4.07 7.94
CA ASP A 191 8.69 -5.41 7.59
C ASP A 191 7.64 -5.94 8.58
N PRO A 192 7.78 -5.78 9.91
CA PRO A 192 6.72 -6.15 10.85
C PRO A 192 5.42 -5.35 10.67
N VAL A 193 5.49 -4.11 10.18
CA VAL A 193 4.31 -3.29 9.87
C VAL A 193 3.61 -3.82 8.64
N ILE A 194 4.37 -4.12 7.58
CA ILE A 194 3.84 -4.74 6.35
C ILE A 194 3.19 -6.09 6.67
N GLN A 195 3.91 -6.97 7.37
CA GLN A 195 3.48 -8.31 7.76
C GLN A 195 2.14 -8.32 8.52
N ARG A 196 1.93 -7.36 9.43
CA ARG A 196 0.71 -7.27 10.23
C ARG A 196 -0.50 -6.71 9.45
N ASN A 197 -0.23 -5.96 8.38
CA ASN A 197 -1.27 -5.22 7.65
C ASN A 197 -1.47 -5.67 6.20
N ALA A 198 -0.74 -6.70 5.73
CA ALA A 198 -0.85 -7.28 4.39
C ALA A 198 -2.13 -8.13 4.20
N PHE A 199 -3.30 -7.57 4.50
CA PHE A 199 -4.60 -8.25 4.34
C PHE A 199 -4.90 -8.61 2.89
N PHE A 200 -4.41 -7.80 1.93
CA PHE A 200 -4.52 -8.14 0.51
C PHE A 200 -3.58 -9.25 0.06
N ALA A 201 -2.53 -9.60 0.82
CA ALA A 201 -1.73 -10.78 0.52
C ALA A 201 -2.46 -12.09 0.82
N HIS A 202 -3.62 -12.05 1.50
CA HIS A 202 -4.40 -13.24 1.82
C HIS A 202 -4.65 -14.09 0.54
N PRO A 203 -4.52 -15.43 0.58
CA PRO A 203 -4.50 -16.27 -0.62
C PRO A 203 -5.76 -16.10 -1.49
N GLY A 204 -6.93 -15.89 -0.90
CA GLY A 204 -8.14 -15.57 -1.67
C GLY A 204 -8.04 -14.26 -2.48
N ASN A 205 -7.37 -13.25 -1.94
CA ASN A 205 -7.17 -11.98 -2.66
C ASN A 205 -6.13 -12.14 -3.77
N VAL A 206 -5.03 -12.85 -3.50
CA VAL A 206 -4.02 -13.17 -4.52
C VAL A 206 -4.64 -13.98 -5.66
N LEU A 207 -5.49 -14.97 -5.37
CA LEU A 207 -6.20 -15.73 -6.41
C LEU A 207 -7.14 -14.86 -7.26
N LEU A 208 -7.80 -13.86 -6.65
CA LEU A 208 -8.64 -12.91 -7.40
C LEU A 208 -7.81 -12.09 -8.39
N SER A 209 -6.63 -11.64 -8.00
CA SER A 209 -5.71 -10.96 -8.92
C SER A 209 -5.22 -11.89 -10.02
N MET A 210 -4.86 -13.13 -9.67
CA MET A 210 -4.31 -14.08 -10.64
C MET A 210 -5.29 -14.38 -11.77
N VAL A 211 -6.58 -14.54 -11.50
CA VAL A 211 -7.58 -14.87 -12.55
C VAL A 211 -7.90 -13.73 -13.50
N VAL A 212 -7.49 -12.50 -13.17
CA VAL A 212 -7.61 -11.32 -14.03
C VAL A 212 -6.26 -10.81 -14.54
N ASP A 213 -5.18 -11.54 -14.25
CA ASP A 213 -3.82 -11.16 -14.67
C ASP A 213 -3.75 -11.11 -16.20
N LYS A 214 -2.99 -10.17 -16.75
CA LYS A 214 -2.84 -10.04 -18.20
C LYS A 214 -2.13 -11.25 -18.82
N ARG A 215 -1.35 -12.00 -18.03
CA ARG A 215 -0.53 -13.11 -18.50
C ARG A 215 -1.25 -14.44 -18.32
N ASP A 216 -1.39 -15.16 -19.43
CA ASP A 216 -2.21 -16.38 -19.55
C ASP A 216 -1.81 -17.48 -18.56
N HIS A 217 -0.51 -17.73 -18.43
CA HIS A 217 0.02 -18.74 -17.51
C HIS A 217 -0.30 -18.45 -16.03
N ILE A 218 -0.47 -17.18 -15.65
CA ILE A 218 -0.86 -16.81 -14.29
C ILE A 218 -2.35 -17.00 -14.07
N ARG A 219 -3.18 -16.61 -15.05
CA ARG A 219 -4.62 -16.88 -15.00
C ARG A 219 -4.89 -18.36 -14.87
N GLU A 220 -4.23 -19.17 -15.70
CA GLU A 220 -4.33 -20.63 -15.65
C GLU A 220 -3.94 -21.17 -14.27
N LEU A 221 -2.80 -20.74 -13.72
CA LEU A 221 -2.36 -21.13 -12.38
C LEU A 221 -3.38 -20.73 -11.30
N GLY A 222 -3.96 -19.53 -11.41
CA GLY A 222 -5.00 -19.04 -10.52
C GLY A 222 -6.25 -19.93 -10.54
N PHE A 223 -6.77 -20.23 -11.73
CA PHE A 223 -7.92 -21.12 -11.90
C PHE A 223 -7.67 -22.54 -11.37
N ARG A 224 -6.49 -23.13 -11.67
CA ARG A 224 -6.10 -24.45 -11.15
C ARG A 224 -6.07 -24.47 -9.61
N ARG A 225 -5.53 -23.42 -8.97
CA ARG A 225 -5.52 -23.28 -7.50
C ARG A 225 -6.91 -23.11 -6.91
N ILE A 226 -7.81 -22.40 -7.59
CA ILE A 226 -9.21 -22.25 -7.18
C ILE A 226 -9.95 -23.59 -7.19
N ILE A 227 -9.80 -24.38 -8.27
CA ILE A 227 -10.40 -25.73 -8.36
C ILE A 227 -9.88 -26.61 -7.22
N LYS A 228 -8.57 -26.60 -6.97
CA LYS A 228 -7.97 -27.32 -5.83
C LYS A 228 -8.57 -26.85 -4.50
N ALA A 229 -8.73 -25.55 -4.28
CA ALA A 229 -9.31 -25.01 -3.06
C ALA A 229 -10.78 -25.45 -2.86
N ARG A 230 -11.58 -25.50 -3.93
CA ARG A 230 -12.98 -25.97 -3.88
C ARG A 230 -13.09 -27.43 -3.46
N ASN A 231 -12.23 -28.29 -4.03
CA ASN A 231 -12.20 -29.72 -3.70
C ASN A 231 -11.78 -29.99 -2.24
N LEU A 232 -11.00 -29.08 -1.63
CA LEU A 232 -10.63 -29.14 -0.22
C LEU A 232 -11.73 -28.56 0.69
N ALA A 233 -12.40 -27.48 0.26
CA ALA A 233 -13.39 -26.76 1.06
C ALA A 233 -14.71 -27.51 1.22
N SER A 234 -15.11 -28.36 0.27
CA SER A 234 -16.31 -29.21 0.38
C SER A 234 -16.30 -30.11 1.62
N LYS A 235 -15.13 -30.30 2.25
CA LYS A 235 -14.93 -31.11 3.47
C LYS A 235 -15.03 -30.33 4.79
N LYS A 236 -15.13 -28.98 4.80
CA LYS A 236 -15.11 -28.17 6.05
C LYS A 236 -16.14 -27.02 6.05
N LYS A 237 -17.17 -27.11 6.91
CA LYS A 237 -18.19 -26.05 7.16
C LYS A 237 -17.78 -25.04 8.26
N SER A 238 -16.55 -24.53 8.27
CA SER A 238 -16.13 -23.56 9.30
C SER A 238 -15.94 -22.15 8.73
N ILE A 239 -16.27 -21.15 9.55
CA ILE A 239 -15.92 -19.74 9.29
C ILE A 239 -14.39 -19.64 9.35
N ARG A 240 -13.77 -19.09 8.30
CA ARG A 240 -12.31 -18.99 8.22
C ARG A 240 -11.80 -17.97 9.23
N SER A 241 -10.60 -18.21 9.76
CA SER A 241 -9.83 -17.18 10.46
C SER A 241 -9.06 -16.35 9.43
N PHE A 242 -9.42 -15.07 9.23
CA PHE A 242 -8.77 -14.20 8.25
C PHE A 242 -7.47 -13.61 8.81
N GLN A 243 -6.39 -14.40 8.80
CA GLN A 243 -5.07 -13.98 9.23
C GLN A 243 -4.23 -13.48 8.05
N THR A 244 -3.36 -12.50 8.29
CA THR A 244 -2.37 -12.12 7.29
C THR A 244 -1.39 -13.29 7.10
N PRO A 245 -1.03 -13.63 5.85
CA PRO A 245 -0.09 -14.71 5.57
C PRO A 245 1.33 -14.29 5.95
N LYS A 246 2.21 -15.26 6.22
CA LYS A 246 3.65 -14.98 6.28
C LYS A 246 4.12 -14.47 4.91
N ILE A 247 4.68 -13.25 4.90
CA ILE A 247 5.10 -12.57 3.68
C ILE A 247 6.50 -13.03 3.28
N ASN A 248 6.66 -13.32 2.00
CA ASN A 248 7.95 -13.56 1.36
C ASN A 248 8.53 -12.22 0.90
N PHE A 249 9.24 -11.52 1.79
CA PHE A 249 9.82 -10.20 1.49
C PHE A 249 10.79 -10.20 0.29
N PRO A 250 11.54 -11.29 -0.01
CA PRO A 250 12.35 -11.40 -1.23
C PRO A 250 11.58 -11.58 -2.56
N ALA A 251 10.24 -11.73 -2.53
CA ALA A 251 9.44 -12.02 -3.73
C ALA A 251 9.77 -11.09 -4.91
N THR A 252 9.84 -11.62 -6.13
CA THR A 252 10.07 -10.79 -7.33
C THR A 252 8.78 -10.46 -8.05
N TYR A 253 7.69 -11.15 -7.69
CA TYR A 253 6.37 -10.91 -8.22
C TYR A 253 5.27 -11.06 -7.16
N TYR A 254 4.12 -10.42 -7.35
CA TYR A 254 3.03 -10.44 -6.36
C TYR A 254 2.55 -11.87 -6.06
N ILE A 255 2.52 -12.76 -7.05
CA ILE A 255 2.09 -14.16 -6.84
C ILE A 255 3.04 -14.94 -5.92
N GLU A 256 4.27 -14.47 -5.71
CA GLU A 256 5.30 -15.09 -4.88
C GLU A 256 5.32 -14.54 -3.45
N MET A 257 4.52 -13.51 -3.15
CA MET A 257 4.52 -12.83 -1.85
C MET A 257 4.05 -13.75 -0.70
N ILE A 258 3.43 -14.89 -1.01
CA ILE A 258 2.98 -15.89 -0.04
C ILE A 258 3.54 -17.28 -0.34
N HIS A 259 3.80 -18.04 0.72
CA HIS A 259 4.24 -19.43 0.61
C HIS A 259 3.05 -20.36 0.36
N TRP A 260 2.76 -20.61 -0.92
CA TRP A 260 1.63 -21.44 -1.35
C TRP A 260 1.61 -22.88 -0.82
N ASN A 261 2.78 -23.44 -0.49
CA ASN A 261 2.89 -24.83 -0.04
C ASN A 261 2.53 -24.99 1.45
N THR A 262 2.68 -23.93 2.24
CA THR A 262 2.43 -23.95 3.69
C THR A 262 1.12 -23.27 4.07
N ILE A 263 0.54 -22.48 3.16
CA ILE A 263 -0.67 -21.71 3.44
C ILE A 263 -1.94 -22.53 3.23
N THR A 264 -2.89 -22.37 4.14
CA THR A 264 -4.24 -22.90 3.94
C THR A 264 -4.89 -22.17 2.76
N LEU A 265 -5.19 -22.90 1.69
CA LEU A 265 -5.93 -22.34 0.55
C LEU A 265 -7.31 -21.90 1.01
N SER A 266 -7.67 -20.68 0.65
CA SER A 266 -8.99 -20.10 0.95
C SER A 266 -9.59 -19.59 -0.33
N LEU A 267 -10.80 -20.07 -0.64
CA LEU A 267 -11.53 -19.65 -1.82
C LEU A 267 -11.98 -18.18 -1.64
N PRO A 268 -11.84 -17.32 -2.67
CA PRO A 268 -12.36 -15.97 -2.61
C PRO A 268 -13.89 -16.01 -2.59
N PRO A 269 -14.57 -15.38 -1.62
CA PRO A 269 -16.03 -15.34 -1.57
C PRO A 269 -16.69 -14.85 -2.86
N LEU A 270 -16.06 -13.89 -3.55
CA LEU A 270 -16.53 -13.35 -4.83
C LEU A 270 -16.60 -14.42 -5.94
N LEU A 271 -15.73 -15.43 -5.91
CA LEU A 271 -15.75 -16.50 -6.90
C LEU A 271 -16.62 -17.69 -6.49
N ARG A 272 -17.39 -17.61 -5.40
CA ARG A 272 -18.28 -18.74 -5.01
C ARG A 272 -19.47 -18.93 -5.93
N ILE A 273 -19.90 -17.85 -6.61
CA ILE A 273 -21.08 -17.86 -7.49
C ILE A 273 -20.79 -18.52 -8.85
N ILE A 274 -19.53 -18.57 -9.26
CA ILE A 274 -19.10 -19.12 -10.55
C ILE A 274 -18.94 -20.64 -10.40
N SER A 275 -19.46 -21.44 -11.32
CA SER A 275 -19.35 -22.90 -11.30
C SER A 275 -17.93 -23.40 -11.61
N ASN A 276 -17.65 -24.68 -11.36
CA ASN A 276 -16.37 -25.28 -11.80
C ASN A 276 -16.30 -25.39 -13.33
N GLN A 277 -17.44 -25.64 -13.99
CA GLN A 277 -17.51 -25.76 -15.45
C GLN A 277 -17.16 -24.43 -16.12
N GLU A 278 -17.67 -23.31 -15.61
CA GLU A 278 -17.32 -21.97 -16.09
C GLU A 278 -15.84 -21.63 -15.86
N ILE A 279 -15.24 -22.08 -14.75
CA ILE A 279 -13.80 -21.91 -14.53
C ILE A 279 -13.01 -22.76 -15.53
N TRP A 280 -13.41 -24.01 -15.76
CA TRP A 280 -12.75 -24.91 -16.70
C TRP A 280 -12.83 -24.43 -18.14
N SER A 281 -13.98 -23.88 -18.57
CA SER A 281 -14.11 -23.30 -19.90
C SER A 281 -13.16 -22.11 -20.08
N LYS A 282 -12.95 -21.29 -19.05
CA LYS A 282 -11.96 -20.21 -19.07
C LYS A 282 -10.50 -20.70 -19.10
N VAL A 283 -10.21 -21.84 -18.47
CA VAL A 283 -8.90 -22.50 -18.59
C VAL A 283 -8.66 -22.99 -20.01
N GLN A 284 -9.71 -23.44 -20.70
CA GLN A 284 -9.65 -23.98 -22.06
C GLN A 284 -9.71 -22.90 -23.16
N SER A 285 -10.29 -21.73 -22.89
CA SER A 285 -10.51 -20.65 -23.86
C SER A 285 -9.43 -19.56 -23.85
N LEU A 286 -8.19 -19.86 -23.43
CA LEU A 286 -7.14 -18.85 -23.28
C LEU A 286 -6.82 -18.15 -24.62
N GLY A 287 -6.99 -16.83 -24.66
CA GLY A 287 -6.80 -15.97 -25.84
C GLY A 287 -7.47 -14.59 -25.71
N THR A 288 -8.51 -14.48 -24.86
CA THR A 288 -9.13 -13.20 -24.48
C THR A 288 -9.19 -13.09 -22.96
N ALA A 289 -8.70 -11.98 -22.40
CA ALA A 289 -8.83 -11.71 -20.98
C ALA A 289 -10.33 -11.67 -20.62
N PRO A 290 -10.81 -12.44 -19.62
CA PRO A 290 -12.20 -12.36 -19.22
C PRO A 290 -12.51 -10.95 -18.71
N GLU A 291 -13.47 -10.26 -19.36
CA GLU A 291 -14.09 -9.06 -18.80
C GLU A 291 -14.90 -9.47 -17.57
N TRP A 292 -14.31 -9.34 -16.40
CA TRP A 292 -15.05 -9.44 -15.15
C TRP A 292 -15.66 -8.06 -14.87
N THR A 293 -16.98 -7.96 -14.82
CA THR A 293 -17.74 -6.75 -14.41
C THR A 293 -17.64 -6.46 -12.90
N SER A 294 -16.51 -6.80 -12.26
CA SER A 294 -16.26 -6.55 -10.84
C SER A 294 -15.03 -5.66 -10.64
N CYS A 295 -15.09 -4.51 -11.30
CA CYS A 295 -14.74 -3.27 -10.64
C CYS A 295 -16.06 -2.74 -10.05
#